data_AF-A0A529FFY1-F1
#
_entry.id   AF-A0A529FFY1-F1
#
_cell.length_a   1.000
_cell.length_b   1.000
_cell.length_c   1.000
_cell.angle_alpha   90.00
_cell.angle_beta   90.00
_cell.angle_gamma   90.00
#
_symmetry.space_group_name_H-M   'P 1'
#
loop_
_entity.id
_entity.type
_entity.pdbx_description
1 polymer ?
#
loop_
_entity_poly.entity_id
_entity_poly.type
_entity_poly.pdbx_seq_one_letter_code
_entity_poly.pdbx_strand_id
1 'polypeptide(L)'
;VLEDPWTEPPEFVHQRTVSPMDAPDKVTEIEIEFLKGDPIALNGKKLSPATMLAALNDLGRDNGIGRLDLVENRFVGMKSRGVYETPGGTILIAAHRAIESITLDRGAAHLKDEFMPRYAELIYNGFWFSPERLMLQAMIDKSQEDVEGTVRLKLYKG
;
A
#
# COMPACT_ATOMS: atom_id res chain seq x y z
N VAL A 1 -19.63 0.24 18.18
CA VAL A 1 -18.55 1.02 18.84
C VAL A 1 -17.83 1.91 17.85
N LEU A 2 -17.45 1.44 16.65
CA LEU A 2 -16.71 2.24 15.67
C LEU A 2 -17.53 3.29 14.89
N GLU A 3 -18.86 3.19 14.86
CA GLU A 3 -19.72 4.08 14.05
C GLU A 3 -19.71 5.55 14.51
N ASP A 4 -19.37 5.85 15.77
CA ASP A 4 -19.19 7.22 16.26
C ASP A 4 -17.72 7.65 16.06
N PRO A 5 -17.42 8.57 15.11
CA PRO A 5 -16.05 9.01 14.85
C PRO A 5 -15.39 9.75 16.00
N TRP A 6 -16.14 10.21 17.01
CA TRP A 6 -15.58 10.83 18.21
C TRP A 6 -14.93 9.81 19.16
N THR A 7 -15.32 8.54 19.04
CA THR A 7 -14.80 7.46 19.88
C THR A 7 -13.57 6.83 19.23
N GLU A 8 -12.44 6.78 19.93
CA GLU A 8 -11.22 6.10 19.47
C GLU A 8 -11.48 4.59 19.23
N PRO A 9 -10.87 3.97 18.20
CA PRO A 9 -10.96 2.52 18.02
C PRO A 9 -10.36 1.80 19.23
N PRO A 10 -11.10 0.90 19.89
CA PRO A 10 -10.52 0.14 20.99
C PRO A 10 -9.49 -0.87 20.47
N GLU A 11 -8.38 -1.06 21.18
CA GLU A 11 -7.22 -1.83 20.69
C GLU A 11 -7.55 -3.23 20.13
N PHE A 12 -8.57 -3.91 20.69
CA PHE A 12 -9.00 -5.25 20.24
C PHE A 12 -9.47 -5.32 18.77
N VAL A 13 -9.74 -4.18 18.12
CA VAL A 13 -10.10 -4.16 16.69
C VAL A 13 -8.89 -4.46 15.80
N HIS A 14 -7.68 -4.20 16.29
CA HIS A 14 -6.45 -4.50 15.58
C HIS A 14 -6.04 -5.95 15.86
N GLN A 15 -5.91 -6.74 14.81
CA GLN A 15 -5.60 -8.17 14.88
C GLN A 15 -4.34 -8.53 14.10
N ARG A 16 -3.87 -7.64 13.21
CA ARG A 16 -2.77 -7.91 12.29
C ARG A 16 -1.50 -7.15 12.64
N THR A 17 -1.57 -6.14 13.50
CA THR A 17 -0.45 -5.24 13.84
C THR A 17 -0.35 -5.05 15.34
N VAL A 18 0.87 -4.89 15.87
CA VAL A 18 1.04 -4.38 17.25
C VAL A 18 0.77 -2.88 17.28
N SER A 19 0.42 -2.33 18.44
CA SER A 19 0.29 -0.88 18.56
C SER A 19 1.63 -0.20 18.26
N PRO A 20 1.67 0.92 17.51
CA PRO A 20 2.89 1.71 17.35
C PRO A 20 3.53 2.10 18.69
N MET A 21 2.73 2.24 19.74
CA MET A 21 3.21 2.55 21.10
C MET A 21 3.98 1.37 21.72
N ASP A 22 3.57 0.13 21.39
CA ASP A 22 4.16 -1.11 21.90
C ASP A 22 5.23 -1.69 20.96
N ALA A 23 5.34 -1.17 19.74
CA ALA A 23 6.34 -1.61 18.76
C ALA A 23 7.77 -1.38 19.31
N PRO A 24 8.74 -2.26 18.97
CA PRO A 24 10.10 -2.17 19.46
C PRO A 24 10.75 -0.82 19.16
N ASP A 25 11.52 -0.30 20.10
CA ASP A 25 12.34 0.90 19.89
C ASP A 25 13.64 0.55 19.16
N LYS A 26 13.51 -0.09 17.99
CA LYS A 26 14.62 -0.53 17.15
C LYS A 26 14.21 -0.47 15.69
N VAL A 27 15.00 0.26 14.90
CA VAL A 27 14.81 0.33 13.44
C VAL A 27 15.01 -1.04 12.82
N THR A 28 14.08 -1.43 11.95
CA THR A 28 14.24 -2.58 11.05
C THR A 28 14.57 -2.06 9.66
N GLU A 29 15.76 -2.38 9.14
CA GLU A 29 16.16 -2.04 7.78
C GLU A 29 15.79 -3.16 6.82
N ILE A 30 15.18 -2.81 5.69
CA ILE A 30 14.83 -3.76 4.62
C ILE A 30 15.18 -3.22 3.25
N GLU A 31 15.38 -4.12 2.30
CA GLU A 31 15.60 -3.83 0.88
C GLU A 31 14.58 -4.61 0.04
N ILE A 32 13.88 -3.92 -0.86
CA ILE A 32 12.92 -4.52 -1.79
C ILE A 32 13.44 -4.30 -3.21
N GLU A 33 13.64 -5.39 -3.94
CA GLU A 33 14.03 -5.37 -5.36
C GLU A 33 12.77 -5.38 -6.23
N PHE A 34 12.74 -4.51 -7.23
CA PHE A 34 11.66 -4.34 -8.19
C PHE A 34 12.11 -4.70 -9.59
N LEU A 35 11.22 -5.30 -10.36
CA LEU A 35 11.34 -5.52 -11.80
C LEU A 35 10.01 -5.17 -12.45
N LYS A 36 10.03 -4.21 -13.37
CA LYS A 36 8.83 -3.72 -14.07
C LYS A 36 7.67 -3.35 -13.14
N GLY A 37 7.98 -2.67 -12.03
CA GLY A 37 7.01 -2.27 -11.00
C GLY A 37 6.65 -3.36 -9.99
N ASP A 38 6.97 -4.63 -10.24
CA ASP A 38 6.65 -5.73 -9.33
C ASP A 38 7.79 -6.00 -8.32
N PRO A 39 7.48 -6.22 -7.02
CA PRO A 39 8.48 -6.61 -6.04
C PRO A 39 8.88 -8.08 -6.24
N ILE A 40 10.16 -8.33 -6.53
CA ILE A 40 10.68 -9.67 -6.84
C ILE A 40 11.55 -10.28 -5.73
N ALA A 41 12.16 -9.46 -4.87
CA ALA A 41 12.98 -9.94 -3.76
C ALA A 41 12.90 -9.02 -2.53
N LEU A 42 13.10 -9.62 -1.35
CA LEU A 42 13.18 -8.94 -0.05
C LEU A 42 14.50 -9.35 0.62
N ASN A 43 15.34 -8.39 0.96
CA ASN A 43 16.66 -8.59 1.56
C ASN A 43 17.52 -9.61 0.78
N GLY A 44 17.54 -9.48 -0.55
CA GLY A 44 18.29 -10.38 -1.45
C GLY A 44 17.66 -11.76 -1.68
N LYS A 45 16.52 -12.08 -1.05
CA LYS A 45 15.82 -13.35 -1.25
C LYS A 45 14.65 -13.18 -2.21
N LYS A 46 14.66 -13.90 -3.33
CA LYS A 46 13.53 -13.95 -4.28
C LYS A 46 12.29 -14.56 -3.64
N LEU A 47 11.14 -13.93 -3.80
CA LEU A 47 9.86 -14.35 -3.24
C LEU A 47 8.78 -14.35 -4.31
N SER A 48 7.75 -15.20 -4.16
CA SER A 48 6.51 -15.05 -4.93
C SER A 48 5.71 -13.85 -4.42
N PRO A 49 4.76 -13.29 -5.20
CA PRO A 49 3.95 -12.16 -4.75
C PRO A 49 3.23 -12.41 -3.42
N ALA A 50 2.68 -13.62 -3.23
CA ALA A 50 2.00 -13.99 -2.00
C ALA A 50 2.96 -14.03 -0.79
N THR A 51 4.14 -14.63 -0.97
CA THR A 51 5.15 -14.71 0.11
C THR A 51 5.78 -13.36 0.40
N MET A 52 5.95 -12.50 -0.61
CA MET A 52 6.38 -11.11 -0.46
C MET A 52 5.40 -10.35 0.43
N LEU A 53 4.11 -10.35 0.08
CA LEU A 53 3.10 -9.64 0.87
C LEU A 53 2.98 -10.20 2.28
N ALA A 54 3.06 -11.52 2.47
CA ALA A 54 3.06 -12.14 3.79
C ALA A 54 4.26 -11.67 4.64
N ALA A 55 5.47 -11.69 4.09
CA ALA A 55 6.68 -11.24 4.79
C ALA A 55 6.60 -9.74 5.15
N LEU A 56 6.11 -8.89 4.24
CA LEU A 56 5.90 -7.47 4.53
C LEU A 56 4.79 -7.25 5.57
N ASN A 57 3.76 -8.10 5.62
CA ASN A 57 2.76 -8.05 6.69
C ASN A 57 3.38 -8.38 8.06
N ASP A 58 4.26 -9.38 8.15
CA ASP A 58 4.95 -9.70 9.41
C ASP A 58 5.86 -8.55 9.86
N LEU A 59 6.64 -7.98 8.94
CA LEU A 59 7.51 -6.83 9.22
C LEU A 59 6.70 -5.60 9.65
N GLY A 60 5.61 -5.30 8.94
CA GLY A 60 4.73 -4.19 9.29
C GLY A 60 4.00 -4.44 10.62
N ARG A 61 3.58 -5.68 10.91
CA ARG A 61 3.02 -6.06 12.21
C ARG A 61 3.97 -5.70 13.34
N ASP A 62 5.21 -6.17 13.24
CA ASP A 62 6.20 -6.05 14.32
C ASP A 62 6.64 -4.59 14.53
N ASN A 63 6.46 -3.72 13.53
CA ASN A 63 6.77 -2.30 13.59
C ASN A 63 5.53 -1.40 13.78
N GLY A 64 4.34 -1.97 13.94
CA GLY A 64 3.08 -1.22 14.11
C GLY A 64 2.58 -0.47 12.87
N ILE A 65 3.07 -0.81 11.68
CA ILE A 65 2.83 -0.10 10.44
C ILE A 65 1.47 -0.48 9.83
N GLY A 66 0.77 0.50 9.25
CA GLY A 66 -0.37 0.26 8.37
C GLY A 66 -1.73 0.14 9.06
N ARG A 67 -1.87 0.70 10.27
CA ARG A 67 -3.18 0.98 10.88
C ARG A 67 -3.78 2.24 10.26
N LEU A 68 -5.04 2.16 9.83
CA LEU A 68 -5.79 3.27 9.24
C LEU A 68 -7.16 3.38 9.93
N ASP A 69 -7.58 4.59 10.26
CA ASP A 69 -8.93 4.91 10.74
C ASP A 69 -9.46 6.08 9.91
N LEU A 70 -10.53 5.84 9.15
CA LEU A 70 -11.04 6.81 8.19
C LEU A 70 -12.56 6.74 8.03
N VAL A 71 -13.13 7.86 7.59
CA VAL A 71 -14.53 7.93 7.14
C VAL A 71 -14.54 7.98 5.61
N GLU A 72 -15.12 6.96 5.00
CA GLU A 72 -15.21 6.82 3.54
C GLU A 72 -16.60 7.12 3.01
N ASN A 73 -16.67 7.45 1.72
CA ASN A 73 -17.92 7.60 0.97
C ASN A 73 -18.25 6.28 0.28
N ARG A 74 -19.34 5.63 0.67
CA ARG A 74 -19.79 4.42 0.00
C ARG A 74 -20.46 4.74 -1.32
N PHE A 75 -20.34 3.82 -2.27
CA PHE A 75 -20.99 3.92 -3.57
C PHE A 75 -22.51 4.13 -3.46
N VAL A 76 -23.15 3.54 -2.45
CA VAL A 76 -24.59 3.67 -2.18
C VAL A 76 -25.01 5.02 -1.58
N GLY A 77 -24.08 5.98 -1.44
CA GLY A 77 -24.37 7.37 -1.08
C GLY A 77 -24.27 7.73 0.41
N MET A 78 -23.94 6.77 1.27
CA MET A 78 -23.74 7.00 2.71
C MET A 78 -22.25 7.10 3.06
N LYS A 79 -21.94 7.74 4.19
CA LYS A 79 -20.61 7.65 4.81
C LYS A 79 -20.55 6.49 5.78
N SER A 80 -19.37 5.92 5.95
CA SER A 80 -19.09 4.88 6.94
C SER A 80 -17.71 5.12 7.53
N ARG A 81 -17.55 4.95 8.84
CA ARG A 81 -16.23 4.83 9.44
C ARG A 81 -15.73 3.40 9.31
N GLY A 82 -14.44 3.24 9.01
CA GLY A 82 -13.76 1.96 8.89
C GLY A 82 -12.37 2.02 9.49
N VAL A 83 -11.98 0.95 10.17
CA VAL A 83 -10.63 0.73 10.68
C VAL A 83 -10.01 -0.40 9.88
N TYR A 84 -8.84 -0.17 9.30
CA TYR A 84 -8.16 -1.09 8.39
C TYR A 84 -6.73 -1.37 8.83
N GLU A 85 -6.25 -2.57 8.52
CA GLU A 85 -4.85 -2.98 8.72
C GLU A 85 -4.27 -3.50 7.40
N THR A 86 -3.34 -2.72 6.84
CA THR A 86 -2.65 -3.04 5.58
C THR A 86 -1.12 -2.97 5.71
N PRO A 87 -0.49 -3.65 6.70
CA PRO A 87 0.94 -3.49 7.00
C PRO A 87 1.84 -3.65 5.77
N GLY A 88 1.71 -4.78 5.06
CA GLY A 88 2.53 -5.05 3.88
C GLY A 88 2.20 -4.14 2.71
N GLY A 89 0.92 -3.76 2.55
CA GLY A 89 0.49 -2.82 1.51
C GLY A 89 1.05 -1.41 1.74
N THR A 90 1.05 -0.94 2.99
CA THR A 90 1.59 0.37 3.39
C THR A 90 3.10 0.45 3.14
N ILE A 91 3.85 -0.60 3.47
CA ILE A 91 5.29 -0.67 3.16
C ILE A 91 5.51 -0.73 1.64
N LEU A 92 4.78 -1.59 0.95
CA LEU A 92 4.97 -1.82 -0.48
C LEU A 92 4.66 -0.58 -1.31
N ILE A 93 3.59 0.16 -1.01
CA ILE A 93 3.25 1.38 -1.74
C ILE A 93 4.32 2.47 -1.53
N ALA A 94 4.86 2.59 -0.31
CA ALA A 94 5.96 3.53 -0.04
C ALA A 94 7.21 3.18 -0.84
N ALA A 95 7.57 1.89 -0.90
CA ALA A 95 8.69 1.42 -1.72
C ALA A 95 8.47 1.65 -3.22
N HIS A 96 7.28 1.29 -3.72
CA HIS A 96 6.91 1.43 -5.12
C HIS A 96 6.95 2.90 -5.58
N ARG A 97 6.40 3.81 -4.77
CA ARG A 97 6.49 5.26 -5.03
C ARG A 97 7.91 5.78 -5.02
N ALA A 98 8.78 5.26 -4.15
CA ALA A 98 10.18 5.66 -4.10
C ALA A 98 10.93 5.26 -5.37
N ILE A 99 10.75 4.04 -5.89
CA ILE A 99 11.41 3.65 -7.14
C ILE A 99 10.85 4.43 -8.34
N GLU A 100 9.53 4.63 -8.41
CA GLU A 100 8.90 5.45 -9.45
C GLU A 100 9.45 6.87 -9.50
N SER A 101 9.78 7.45 -8.34
CA SER A 101 10.31 8.83 -8.26
C SER A 101 11.66 9.02 -8.97
N ILE A 102 12.37 7.92 -9.25
CA ILE A 102 13.68 7.92 -9.92
C ILE A 102 13.56 7.44 -11.36
N THR A 103 12.62 6.54 -11.65
CA THR A 103 12.50 5.88 -12.95
C THR A 103 11.49 6.53 -13.88
N LEU A 104 10.48 7.23 -13.37
CA LEU A 104 9.50 7.93 -14.19
C LEU A 104 9.97 9.35 -14.54
N ASP A 105 9.82 9.72 -15.82
CA ASP A 105 9.87 11.12 -16.21
C ASP A 105 8.78 11.92 -15.48
N ARG A 106 9.05 13.20 -15.21
CA ARG A 106 8.14 14.12 -14.52
C ARG A 106 6.73 14.11 -15.15
N GLY A 107 6.62 14.18 -16.47
CA GLY A 107 5.32 14.23 -17.15
C GLY A 107 4.55 12.93 -16.97
N ALA A 108 5.23 11.79 -17.09
CA ALA A 108 4.65 10.47 -16.88
C ALA A 108 4.20 10.25 -15.43
N ALA A 109 5.01 10.68 -14.45
CA ALA A 109 4.69 10.58 -13.03
C ALA A 109 3.43 11.39 -12.67
N HIS A 110 3.35 12.65 -13.11
CA HIS A 110 2.16 13.49 -12.89
C HIS A 110 0.92 12.90 -13.56
N LEU A 111 1.03 12.47 -14.82
CA LEU A 111 -0.09 11.87 -15.55
C LEU A 111 -0.61 10.62 -14.83
N LYS A 112 0.30 9.75 -14.37
CA LYS A 112 -0.06 8.56 -13.58
C LYS A 112 -0.85 8.97 -12.34
N ASP A 113 -0.36 9.94 -11.57
CA ASP A 113 -1.02 10.42 -10.35
C ASP A 113 -2.40 11.03 -10.59
N GLU A 114 -2.62 11.70 -11.71
CA GLU A 114 -3.95 12.21 -12.09
C GLU A 114 -4.96 11.07 -12.30
N PHE A 115 -4.52 9.93 -12.84
CA PHE A 115 -5.39 8.79 -13.14
C PHE A 115 -5.57 7.80 -11.98
N MET A 116 -4.65 7.75 -11.01
CA MET A 116 -4.72 6.79 -9.89
C MET A 116 -6.02 6.88 -9.08
N PRO A 117 -6.55 8.07 -8.74
CA PRO A 117 -7.84 8.17 -8.05
C PRO A 117 -9.00 7.54 -8.83
N ARG A 118 -9.02 7.71 -10.16
CA ARG A 118 -10.07 7.11 -11.01
C ARG A 118 -9.96 5.59 -11.06
N TYR A 119 -8.74 5.06 -11.12
CA TYR A 119 -8.51 3.62 -11.07
C TYR A 119 -8.99 3.03 -9.74
N ALA A 120 -8.66 3.68 -8.61
CA ALA A 120 -9.12 3.30 -7.29
C ALA A 120 -10.64 3.37 -7.13
N GLU A 121 -11.29 4.41 -7.66
CA GLU A 121 -12.75 4.57 -7.66
C GLU A 121 -13.45 3.41 -8.39
N LEU A 122 -12.96 3.03 -9.56
CA LEU A 122 -13.52 1.92 -10.33
C LEU A 122 -13.43 0.59 -9.56
N ILE A 123 -12.31 0.35 -8.88
CA ILE A 123 -12.14 -0.84 -8.03
C ILE A 123 -13.09 -0.79 -6.83
N TYR A 124 -13.14 0.33 -6.12
CA TYR A 124 -14.01 0.51 -4.94
C TYR A 124 -15.49 0.30 -5.29
N ASN A 125 -15.92 0.77 -6.46
CA ASN A 125 -17.28 0.62 -6.96
C ASN A 125 -17.59 -0.78 -7.54
N GLY A 126 -16.63 -1.70 -7.54
CA GLY A 126 -16.81 -3.07 -8.05
C GLY A 126 -16.71 -3.20 -9.58
N PHE A 127 -16.25 -2.16 -10.27
CA PHE A 127 -16.10 -2.13 -11.73
C PHE A 127 -14.79 -2.79 -12.20
N TRP A 128 -14.41 -3.91 -11.59
CA TRP A 128 -13.18 -4.63 -11.92
C TRP A 128 -13.14 -5.07 -13.38
N PHE A 129 -14.25 -5.47 -13.99
CA PHE A 129 -14.26 -5.94 -15.39
C PHE A 129 -14.66 -4.86 -16.41
N SER A 130 -14.70 -3.59 -16.01
CA SER A 130 -15.12 -2.50 -16.88
C SER A 130 -14.07 -2.17 -17.97
N PRO A 131 -14.51 -1.76 -19.18
CA PRO A 131 -13.61 -1.32 -20.25
C PRO A 131 -12.69 -0.17 -19.83
N GLU A 132 -13.21 0.82 -19.09
CA GLU A 132 -12.43 1.97 -18.63
C GLU A 132 -11.30 1.57 -17.67
N ARG A 133 -11.51 0.57 -16.80
CA ARG A 133 -10.45 0.04 -15.92
C ARG A 133 -9.39 -0.72 -16.74
N LEU A 134 -9.79 -1.44 -17.79
CA LEU A 134 -8.84 -2.08 -18.74
C LEU A 134 -7.98 -1.06 -19.48
N MET A 135 -8.58 0.05 -19.92
CA MET A 135 -7.83 1.13 -20.58
C MET A 135 -6.81 1.77 -19.63
N LEU A 136 -7.20 2.03 -18.39
CA LEU A 136 -6.28 2.56 -17.37
C LEU A 136 -5.18 1.55 -17.02
N GLN A 137 -5.48 0.24 -16.97
CA GLN A 137 -4.46 -0.79 -16.74
C GLN A 137 -3.37 -0.75 -17.81
N ALA A 138 -3.74 -0.61 -19.09
CA ALA A 138 -2.75 -0.53 -20.17
C ALA A 138 -1.79 0.66 -20.01
N MET A 139 -2.29 1.81 -19.50
CA MET A 139 -1.44 2.95 -19.17
C MET A 139 -0.53 2.66 -17.97
N ILE A 140 -1.05 2.01 -16.93
CA ILE A 140 -0.26 1.58 -15.77
C ILE A 140 0.85 0.63 -16.21
N ASP A 141 0.53 -0.44 -16.94
CA ASP A 141 1.52 -1.41 -17.43
C ASP A 141 2.62 -0.71 -18.24
N LYS A 142 2.24 0.25 -19.09
CA LYS A 142 3.20 1.05 -19.86
C LYS A 142 4.11 1.90 -18.98
N SER A 143 3.58 2.50 -17.92
CA SER A 143 4.37 3.30 -16.98
C SER A 143 5.41 2.46 -16.22
N GLN A 144 5.18 1.14 -16.06
CA GLN A 144 6.04 0.31 -15.23
C GLN A 144 7.21 -0.33 -15.98
N GLU A 145 7.31 -0.18 -17.31
CA GLU A 145 8.30 -0.90 -18.14
C GLU A 145 9.75 -0.75 -17.67
N ASP A 146 10.12 0.43 -17.16
CA ASP A 146 11.47 0.77 -16.69
C ASP A 146 11.56 0.94 -15.16
N VAL A 147 10.51 0.58 -14.42
CA VAL A 147 10.48 0.65 -12.95
C VAL A 147 11.21 -0.57 -12.37
N GLU A 148 12.53 -0.52 -12.37
CA GLU A 148 13.43 -1.59 -11.93
C GLU A 148 14.54 -1.04 -11.03
N GLY A 149 14.89 -1.77 -9.97
CA GLY A 149 15.93 -1.37 -9.03
C GLY A 149 15.69 -1.88 -7.61
N THR A 150 16.43 -1.34 -6.64
CA THR A 150 16.29 -1.72 -5.22
C THR A 150 16.00 -0.51 -4.37
N VAL A 151 14.98 -0.62 -3.51
CA VAL A 151 14.61 0.41 -2.54
C VAL A 151 14.93 -0.07 -1.14
N ARG A 152 15.67 0.75 -0.39
CA ARG A 152 15.96 0.51 1.03
C ARG A 152 15.06 1.35 1.91
N LEU A 153 14.41 0.71 2.89
CA LEU A 153 13.49 1.35 3.83
C LEU A 153 13.93 1.11 5.28
N LYS A 154 13.56 2.06 6.14
CA LYS A 154 13.60 1.93 7.60
C LYS A 154 12.18 1.82 8.12
N LEU A 155 11.88 0.75 8.84
CA LEU A 155 10.61 0.53 9.50
C LEU A 155 10.78 0.84 10.98
N TYR A 156 9.89 1.67 11.53
CA TYR A 156 9.97 2.10 12.92
C TYR A 156 8.63 2.69 13.40
N LYS A 157 8.00 2.03 14.37
CA LYS A 157 6.85 2.52 15.17
C LYS A 157 5.74 3.25 14.38
N GLY A 158 5.15 2.57 13.38
CA GLY A 158 3.94 3.03 12.68
C GLY A 158 4.18 3.73 11.35
#